data_AF-A0A8X6Y6I7-F1
#
_entry.id   AF-A0A8X6Y6I7-F1
#
_cell.length_a   1.000
_cell.length_b   1.000
_cell.length_c   1.000
_cell.angle_alpha   90.00
_cell.angle_beta   90.00
_cell.angle_gamma   90.00
#
_symmetry.space_group_name_H-M   'P 1'
#
loop_
_entity.id
_entity.type
_entity.pdbx_description
1 polymer ?
#
loop_
_entity_poly.entity_id
_entity_poly.type
_entity_poly.pdbx_seq_one_letter_code
_entity_poly.pdbx_strand_id
1 'polypeptide(L)'
;MNELINDYEIYKQQTINGEFGKTPQFYLIYINPIQYYLTLSRSIRAGDFELFKFVLPKITNLFFVCNQPNYARWASKYYDNLMKVPKLTQICSKNFKKGFFGIQRTYKPFSKQPFDLVLEQTINADAARRLTGIIQFINSISQHQRWALIHDIRSTIISNVYKDLDLQIEQDVTAELTNHNIKNNIKQSQAFTDSFDQFINPFDTEVPKNLLINISSGKAASETVENFLLNIEEHSEIKRKTFIAKVDTKDSDENNEGIQYQHWIDDDISNFNYDDNED
;
A
#
# COMPACT_ATOMS: atom_id res chain seq x y z
N MET A 1 14.36 -25.20 21.27
CA MET A 1 14.02 -24.25 20.19
C MET A 1 13.25 -24.93 19.08
N ASN A 2 13.72 -26.06 18.52
CA ASN A 2 12.97 -26.79 17.48
C ASN A 2 11.62 -27.35 17.96
N GLU A 3 11.53 -27.85 19.19
CA GLU A 3 10.28 -28.35 19.79
C GLU A 3 9.23 -27.23 19.91
N LEU A 4 9.60 -26.08 20.50
CA LEU A 4 8.73 -24.90 20.59
C LEU A 4 8.23 -24.41 19.22
N ILE A 5 9.09 -24.44 18.19
CA ILE A 5 8.68 -24.07 16.82
C ILE A 5 7.67 -25.08 16.28
N ASN A 6 7.89 -26.37 16.51
CA ASN A 6 6.97 -27.42 16.10
C ASN A 6 5.62 -27.31 16.81
N ASP A 7 5.62 -27.06 18.12
CA ASP A 7 4.40 -26.85 18.91
C ASP A 7 3.63 -25.62 18.42
N TYR A 8 4.34 -24.54 18.09
CA TYR A 8 3.73 -23.34 17.50
C TYR A 8 3.11 -23.62 16.13
N GLU A 9 3.78 -24.38 15.26
CA GLU A 9 3.22 -24.74 13.96
C GLU A 9 1.99 -25.64 14.11
N ILE A 10 1.98 -26.58 15.06
CA ILE A 10 0.80 -27.39 15.38
C ILE A 10 -0.35 -26.48 15.84
N TYR A 11 -0.11 -25.62 16.83
CA TYR A 11 -1.10 -24.66 17.32
C TYR A 11 -1.66 -23.77 16.20
N LYS A 12 -0.78 -23.28 15.32
CA LYS A 12 -1.14 -22.45 14.17
C LYS A 12 -2.07 -23.21 13.23
N GLN A 13 -1.77 -24.46 12.87
CA GLN A 13 -2.62 -25.27 12.01
C GLN A 13 -3.99 -25.55 12.64
N GLN A 14 -4.01 -25.94 13.92
CA GLN A 14 -5.25 -26.15 14.67
C GLN A 14 -6.13 -24.89 14.69
N THR A 15 -5.52 -23.73 14.90
CA THR A 15 -6.23 -22.45 14.91
C THR A 15 -6.75 -22.07 13.52
N ILE A 16 -5.98 -22.30 12.45
CA ILE A 16 -6.44 -22.09 11.06
C ILE A 16 -7.62 -23.02 10.72
N ASN A 17 -7.64 -24.23 11.27
CA ASN A 17 -8.76 -25.17 11.14
C ASN A 17 -9.98 -24.79 11.99
N GLY A 18 -9.90 -23.72 12.79
CA GLY A 18 -11.00 -23.22 13.61
C GLY A 18 -11.17 -23.93 14.96
N GLU A 19 -10.21 -24.76 15.40
CA GLU A 19 -10.32 -25.53 16.65
C GLU A 19 -10.50 -24.66 17.90
N PHE A 20 -9.97 -23.43 17.87
CA PHE A 20 -10.07 -22.47 18.97
C PHE A 20 -11.16 -21.41 18.77
N GLY A 21 -11.96 -21.52 17.70
CA GLY A 21 -13.03 -20.58 17.35
C GLY A 21 -12.65 -19.62 16.22
N LYS A 22 -13.67 -18.89 15.73
CA LYS A 22 -13.56 -18.06 14.52
C LYS A 22 -12.70 -16.80 14.70
N THR A 23 -12.73 -16.19 15.89
CA THR A 23 -11.93 -14.98 16.16
C THR A 23 -10.42 -15.26 16.13
N PRO A 24 -9.89 -16.26 16.87
CA PRO A 24 -8.48 -16.65 16.73
C PRO A 24 -8.10 -17.05 15.30
N GLN A 25 -8.97 -17.80 14.62
CA GLN A 25 -8.78 -18.22 13.23
C GLN A 25 -8.58 -17.02 12.30
N PHE A 26 -9.47 -16.02 12.39
CA PHE A 26 -9.36 -14.79 11.61
C PHE A 26 -8.04 -14.06 11.84
N TYR A 27 -7.58 -13.92 13.10
CA TYR A 27 -6.34 -13.19 13.39
C TYR A 27 -5.11 -13.88 12.80
N LEU A 28 -5.05 -15.22 12.80
CA LEU A 28 -3.98 -15.93 12.12
C LEU A 28 -4.02 -15.75 10.59
N ILE A 29 -5.21 -15.75 10.00
CA ILE A 29 -5.38 -15.45 8.57
C ILE A 29 -4.93 -14.02 8.27
N TYR A 30 -5.31 -13.06 9.11
CA TYR A 30 -4.97 -11.64 8.96
C TYR A 30 -3.46 -11.34 9.06
N ILE A 31 -2.71 -12.16 9.80
CA ILE A 31 -1.25 -12.06 9.85
C ILE A 31 -0.62 -12.31 8.45
N ASN A 32 -1.24 -13.12 7.58
CA ASN A 32 -0.70 -13.40 6.25
C ASN A 32 -0.63 -12.14 5.36
N PRO A 33 -1.71 -11.36 5.17
CA PRO A 33 -1.66 -10.04 4.50
C PRO A 33 -0.60 -9.10 5.08
N ILE A 34 -0.48 -9.01 6.41
CA ILE A 34 0.55 -8.18 7.05
C ILE A 34 1.94 -8.68 6.64
N GLN A 35 2.17 -9.99 6.72
CA GLN A 35 3.43 -10.60 6.33
C GLN A 35 3.75 -10.35 4.85
N TYR A 36 2.75 -10.37 3.96
CA TYR A 36 2.94 -10.00 2.56
C TYR A 36 3.36 -8.55 2.42
N TYR A 37 2.74 -7.62 3.14
CA TYR A 37 3.14 -6.21 3.09
C TYR A 37 4.56 -6.00 3.61
N LEU A 38 4.89 -6.59 4.76
CA LEU A 38 6.25 -6.52 5.33
C LEU A 38 7.28 -7.14 4.39
N THR A 39 6.95 -8.25 3.73
CA THR A 39 7.82 -8.91 2.76
C THR A 39 8.00 -8.05 1.51
N LEU A 40 6.95 -7.39 1.02
CA LEU A 40 7.02 -6.42 -0.08
C LEU A 40 7.94 -5.25 0.29
N SER A 41 7.70 -4.63 1.45
CA SER A 41 8.53 -3.53 1.95
C SER A 41 10.00 -3.95 2.08
N ARG A 42 10.27 -5.13 2.68
CA ARG A 42 11.62 -5.68 2.79
C ARG A 42 12.28 -5.89 1.43
N SER A 43 11.55 -6.46 0.46
CA SER A 43 12.08 -6.73 -0.87
C SER A 43 12.54 -5.47 -1.58
N ILE A 44 11.77 -4.38 -1.47
CA ILE A 44 12.12 -3.07 -2.04
C ILE A 44 13.31 -2.47 -1.30
N ARG A 45 13.24 -2.40 0.02
CA ARG A 45 14.28 -1.78 0.86
C ARG A 45 15.64 -2.46 0.72
N ALA A 46 15.66 -3.78 0.59
CA ALA A 46 16.86 -4.57 0.34
C ALA A 46 17.28 -4.55 -1.15
N GLY A 47 16.34 -4.27 -2.07
CA GLY A 47 16.55 -4.46 -3.50
C GLY A 47 16.61 -5.93 -3.91
N ASP A 48 15.90 -6.81 -3.20
CA ASP A 48 15.79 -8.23 -3.48
C ASP A 48 14.69 -8.50 -4.51
N PHE A 49 15.11 -8.70 -5.77
CA PHE A 49 14.18 -8.86 -6.88
C PHE A 49 13.43 -10.20 -6.86
N GLU A 50 14.05 -11.27 -6.36
CA GLU A 50 13.38 -12.58 -6.29
C GLU A 50 12.28 -12.55 -5.23
N LEU A 51 12.56 -11.95 -4.08
CA LEU A 51 11.56 -11.74 -3.04
C LEU A 51 10.42 -10.82 -3.52
N PHE A 52 10.75 -9.78 -4.29
CA PHE A 52 9.76 -8.87 -4.87
C PHE A 52 8.82 -9.60 -5.83
N LYS A 53 9.34 -10.41 -6.75
CA LYS A 53 8.52 -11.25 -7.64
C LYS A 53 7.65 -12.25 -6.89
N PHE A 54 8.16 -12.84 -5.81
CA PHE A 54 7.40 -13.80 -5.00
C PHE A 54 6.19 -13.16 -4.31
N VAL A 55 6.37 -11.97 -3.74
CA VAL A 55 5.34 -11.35 -2.89
C VAL A 55 4.34 -10.48 -3.65
N LEU A 56 4.76 -9.84 -4.74
CA LEU A 56 3.90 -8.97 -5.55
C LEU A 56 2.55 -9.62 -5.94
N PRO A 57 2.50 -10.84 -6.51
CA PRO A 57 1.22 -11.47 -6.86
C PRO A 57 0.34 -11.77 -5.65
N LYS A 58 0.90 -11.95 -4.45
CA LYS A 58 0.14 -12.16 -3.21
C LYS A 58 -0.55 -10.89 -2.74
N ILE A 59 0.13 -9.74 -2.83
CA ILE A 59 -0.48 -8.43 -2.56
C ILE A 59 -1.52 -8.09 -3.62
N THR A 60 -1.22 -8.33 -4.90
CA THR A 60 -2.14 -8.08 -6.00
C THR A 60 -3.47 -8.82 -5.85
N ASN A 61 -3.46 -10.04 -5.30
CA ASN A 61 -4.68 -10.78 -5.01
C ASN A 61 -5.64 -9.97 -4.12
N LEU A 62 -5.13 -9.33 -3.07
CA LEU A 62 -5.94 -8.57 -2.11
C LEU A 62 -6.69 -7.42 -2.79
N PHE A 63 -6.11 -6.80 -3.83
CA PHE A 63 -6.80 -5.74 -4.58
C PHE A 63 -8.07 -6.22 -5.30
N PHE A 64 -8.14 -7.50 -5.70
CA PHE A 64 -9.34 -8.07 -6.32
C PHE A 64 -10.52 -8.23 -5.36
N VAL A 65 -10.27 -8.36 -4.05
CA VAL A 65 -11.30 -8.55 -3.02
C VAL A 65 -11.61 -7.27 -2.25
N CYS A 66 -10.65 -6.35 -2.14
CA CYS A 66 -10.78 -5.11 -1.38
C CYS A 66 -11.26 -3.90 -2.20
N ASN A 67 -12.02 -4.12 -3.28
CA ASN A 67 -12.56 -3.08 -4.15
C ASN A 67 -11.49 -2.12 -4.73
N GLN A 68 -10.36 -2.66 -5.17
CA GLN A 68 -9.27 -1.90 -5.81
C GLN A 68 -9.03 -2.39 -7.25
N PRO A 69 -10.04 -2.33 -8.15
CA PRO A 69 -9.98 -2.96 -9.47
C PRO A 69 -8.85 -2.40 -10.34
N ASN A 70 -8.60 -1.09 -10.28
CA ASN A 70 -7.52 -0.45 -11.03
C ASN A 70 -6.15 -0.95 -10.60
N TYR A 71 -5.88 -1.00 -9.29
CA TYR A 71 -4.64 -1.56 -8.76
C TYR A 71 -4.51 -3.04 -9.08
N ALA A 72 -5.60 -3.82 -8.96
CA ALA A 72 -5.61 -5.24 -9.30
C ALA A 72 -5.20 -5.49 -10.77
N ARG A 73 -5.78 -4.74 -11.71
CA ARG A 73 -5.48 -4.79 -13.15
C ARG A 73 -4.03 -4.41 -13.44
N TRP A 74 -3.62 -3.21 -13.03
CA TRP A 74 -2.30 -2.67 -13.35
C TRP A 74 -1.17 -3.43 -12.65
N ALA A 75 -1.37 -3.87 -11.41
CA ALA A 75 -0.38 -4.70 -10.72
C ALA A 75 -0.24 -6.09 -11.35
N SER A 76 -1.33 -6.67 -11.88
CA SER A 76 -1.28 -7.94 -12.63
C SER A 76 -0.47 -7.79 -13.92
N LYS A 77 -0.73 -6.73 -14.70
CA LYS A 77 0.05 -6.41 -15.91
C LYS A 77 1.51 -6.12 -15.59
N TYR A 78 1.76 -5.33 -14.54
CA TYR A 78 3.10 -5.02 -14.09
C TYR A 78 3.88 -6.28 -13.73
N TYR A 79 3.26 -7.22 -13.00
CA TYR A 79 3.87 -8.51 -12.68
C TYR A 79 4.18 -9.34 -13.93
N ASP A 80 3.27 -9.44 -14.89
CA ASP A 80 3.52 -10.13 -16.17
C ASP A 80 4.73 -9.52 -16.92
N ASN A 81 4.81 -8.19 -16.98
CA ASN A 81 5.94 -7.48 -17.57
C ASN A 81 7.26 -7.78 -16.81
N LEU A 82 7.23 -7.83 -15.47
CA LEU A 82 8.40 -8.17 -14.66
C LEU A 82 8.92 -9.58 -14.93
N MET A 83 8.02 -10.55 -15.14
CA MET A 83 8.40 -11.93 -15.47
C MET A 83 9.09 -12.04 -16.84
N LYS A 84 8.87 -11.06 -17.73
CA LYS A 84 9.50 -10.96 -19.05
C LYS A 84 10.85 -10.24 -19.02
N VAL A 85 11.18 -9.47 -17.97
CA VAL A 85 12.45 -8.73 -17.83
C VAL A 85 13.69 -9.59 -18.11
N PRO A 86 13.83 -10.83 -17.60
CA PRO A 86 14.98 -11.66 -17.90
C PRO A 86 15.14 -12.01 -19.39
N LYS A 87 14.05 -11.96 -20.16
CA LYS A 87 14.00 -12.29 -21.59
C LYS A 87 14.27 -11.09 -22.50
N LEU A 88 14.13 -9.86 -21.99
CA LEU A 88 14.30 -8.64 -22.79
C LEU A 88 15.78 -8.36 -23.10
N THR A 89 16.62 -8.20 -22.07
CA THR A 89 18.07 -8.04 -22.24
C THR A 89 18.84 -8.51 -21.00
N GLN A 90 20.07 -8.97 -21.20
CA GLN A 90 20.98 -9.34 -20.12
C GLN A 90 21.30 -8.15 -19.20
N ILE A 91 21.29 -6.92 -19.73
CA ILE A 91 21.55 -5.70 -18.97
C ILE A 91 20.41 -5.42 -17.99
N CYS A 92 19.15 -5.44 -18.45
CA CYS A 92 17.99 -5.25 -17.59
C CYS A 92 17.96 -6.30 -16.48
N SER A 93 18.15 -7.57 -16.82
CA SER A 93 18.20 -8.67 -15.83
C SER A 93 19.26 -8.44 -14.74
N LYS A 94 20.47 -8.02 -15.14
CA LYS A 94 21.55 -7.68 -14.19
C LYS A 94 21.19 -6.49 -13.30
N ASN A 95 20.57 -5.46 -13.86
CA ASN A 95 20.17 -4.25 -13.15
C ASN A 95 19.08 -4.53 -12.10
N PHE A 96 18.07 -5.31 -12.45
CA PHE A 96 17.04 -5.74 -11.49
C PHE A 96 17.63 -6.61 -10.36
N LYS A 97 18.55 -7.54 -10.69
CA LYS A 97 19.28 -8.33 -9.66
C LYS A 97 20.15 -7.49 -8.73
N LYS A 98 20.62 -6.31 -9.18
CA LYS A 98 21.30 -5.31 -8.33
C LYS A 98 20.31 -4.46 -7.51
N GLY A 99 19.01 -4.68 -7.69
CA GLY A 99 17.95 -3.96 -7.02
C GLY A 99 17.68 -2.57 -7.60
N PHE A 100 17.92 -2.36 -8.91
CA PHE A 100 17.54 -1.14 -9.63
C PHE A 100 16.04 -1.11 -9.98
N PHE A 101 15.21 -1.49 -9.01
CA PHE A 101 13.76 -1.30 -9.02
C PHE A 101 13.28 -0.50 -7.81
N GLY A 102 14.21 0.00 -6.99
CA GLY A 102 13.97 0.98 -5.94
C GLY A 102 15.09 2.02 -5.93
N ILE A 103 14.77 3.22 -5.45
CA ILE A 103 15.71 4.34 -5.38
C ILE A 103 16.39 4.35 -4.02
N GLN A 104 17.70 4.50 -4.01
CA GLN A 104 18.49 4.62 -2.80
C GLN A 104 19.05 6.04 -2.68
N ARG A 105 18.57 6.81 -1.69
CA ARG A 105 19.03 8.19 -1.45
C ARG A 105 20.22 8.29 -0.49
N THR A 106 20.51 7.22 0.26
CA THR A 106 21.58 7.17 1.26
C THR A 106 22.42 5.92 1.09
N TYR A 107 23.67 5.91 1.51
CA TYR A 107 24.52 4.71 1.44
C TYR A 107 24.13 3.59 2.40
N LYS A 108 23.10 3.77 3.25
CA LYS A 108 22.69 2.77 4.23
C LYS A 108 22.10 1.54 3.53
N PRO A 109 22.54 0.31 3.88
CA PRO A 109 21.83 -0.89 3.45
C PRO A 109 20.39 -0.83 3.98
N PHE A 110 19.43 -1.38 3.23
CA PHE A 110 18.01 -1.37 3.62
C PHE A 110 17.31 0.01 3.61
N SER A 111 17.75 0.92 2.72
CA SER A 111 17.20 2.29 2.59
C SER A 111 16.56 2.58 1.22
N LYS A 112 16.42 1.57 0.36
CA LYS A 112 15.74 1.75 -0.93
C LYS A 112 14.25 2.03 -0.74
N GLN A 113 13.69 2.88 -1.57
CA GLN A 113 12.28 3.27 -1.56
C GLN A 113 11.66 3.05 -2.94
N PRO A 114 10.33 2.85 -3.03
CA PRO A 114 9.63 2.84 -4.31
C PRO A 114 9.85 4.16 -5.07
N PHE A 115 9.94 4.09 -6.40
CA PHE A 115 10.14 5.29 -7.24
C PHE A 115 9.08 6.36 -7.00
N ASP A 116 7.81 5.93 -6.96
CA ASP A 116 6.66 6.81 -6.78
C ASP A 116 6.73 7.58 -5.46
N LEU A 117 7.01 6.88 -4.37
CA LEU A 117 7.17 7.51 -3.06
C LEU A 117 8.32 8.51 -3.03
N VAL A 118 9.43 8.22 -3.71
CA VAL A 118 10.56 9.17 -3.77
C VAL A 118 10.21 10.38 -4.62
N LEU A 119 9.53 10.18 -5.75
CA LEU A 119 9.03 11.26 -6.59
C LEU A 119 8.12 12.20 -5.77
N GLU A 120 7.18 11.64 -5.01
CA GLU A 120 6.29 12.38 -4.11
C GLU A 120 7.06 13.17 -3.05
N GLN A 121 8.03 12.53 -2.39
CA GLN A 121 8.83 13.13 -1.31
C GLN A 121 9.92 14.09 -1.76
N THR A 122 10.13 14.26 -3.07
CA THR A 122 11.20 15.12 -3.61
C THR A 122 10.60 16.07 -4.62
N ILE A 123 10.57 15.65 -5.88
CA ILE A 123 10.17 16.47 -7.03
C ILE A 123 8.77 17.07 -6.80
N ASN A 124 7.78 16.27 -6.37
CA ASN A 124 6.42 16.77 -6.18
C ASN A 124 6.29 17.65 -4.92
N ALA A 125 6.88 17.23 -3.81
CA ALA A 125 6.87 18.00 -2.56
C ALA A 125 7.49 19.39 -2.75
N ASP A 126 8.58 19.48 -3.51
CA ASP A 126 9.27 20.74 -3.75
C ASP A 126 8.64 21.55 -4.91
N ALA A 127 7.85 20.92 -5.78
CA ALA A 127 7.08 21.57 -6.84
C ALA A 127 5.77 22.20 -6.35
N ALA A 128 5.13 21.57 -5.37
CA ALA A 128 3.80 21.92 -4.90
C ALA A 128 3.82 22.93 -3.74
N ARG A 129 2.86 23.86 -3.69
CA ARG A 129 2.51 24.54 -2.42
C ARG A 129 1.79 23.52 -1.54
N ARG A 130 2.24 23.34 -0.28
CA ARG A 130 1.65 22.40 0.70
C ARG A 130 0.12 22.49 0.87
N LEU A 131 -0.47 23.65 0.59
CA LEU A 131 -1.92 23.93 0.72
C LEU A 131 -2.73 23.68 -0.55
N THR A 132 -2.10 23.71 -1.73
CA THR A 132 -2.83 23.74 -3.01
C THR A 132 -2.37 22.66 -4.00
N GLY A 133 -1.30 21.92 -3.70
CA GLY A 133 -0.70 21.03 -4.69
C GLY A 133 -0.02 21.83 -5.81
N ILE A 134 0.28 21.17 -6.92
CA ILE A 134 0.69 21.81 -8.17
C ILE A 134 -0.61 22.18 -8.91
N ILE A 135 -1.02 23.44 -8.84
CA ILE A 135 -2.15 23.96 -9.63
C ILE A 135 -1.55 24.66 -10.85
N GLN A 136 -1.97 24.24 -12.05
CA GLN A 136 -1.51 24.72 -13.37
C GLN A 136 -0.20 24.12 -13.88
N PHE A 137 -0.27 22.90 -14.41
CA PHE A 137 0.68 22.49 -15.44
C PHE A 137 0.37 23.27 -16.72
N ILE A 138 1.23 24.21 -17.08
CA ILE A 138 1.24 24.74 -18.46
C ILE A 138 1.93 23.66 -19.29
N ASN A 139 1.27 23.13 -20.33
CA ASN A 139 1.78 22.09 -21.26
C ASN A 139 2.96 22.59 -22.13
N SER A 140 3.98 23.18 -21.52
CA SER A 140 5.13 23.75 -22.18
C SER A 140 6.39 23.00 -21.78
N ILE A 141 6.95 22.26 -22.73
CA ILE A 141 8.19 21.48 -22.56
C ILE A 141 9.34 22.37 -22.06
N SER A 142 9.42 23.62 -22.54
CA SER A 142 10.47 24.56 -22.13
C SER A 142 10.31 25.01 -20.66
N GLN A 143 9.09 25.15 -20.17
CA GLN A 143 8.83 25.45 -18.76
C GLN A 143 9.19 24.25 -17.86
N HIS A 144 8.88 23.02 -18.29
CA HIS A 144 9.29 21.81 -17.57
C HIS A 144 10.81 21.68 -17.49
N GLN A 145 11.51 21.91 -18.61
CA GLN A 145 12.98 21.88 -18.63
C GLN A 145 13.59 22.95 -17.73
N ARG A 146 13.07 24.18 -17.79
CA ARG A 146 13.53 25.28 -16.93
C ARG A 146 13.29 24.99 -15.46
N TRP A 147 12.12 24.44 -15.13
CA TRP A 147 11.79 24.04 -13.77
C TRP A 147 12.76 22.94 -13.29
N ALA A 148 12.92 21.86 -14.04
CA ALA A 148 13.82 20.75 -13.68
C ALA A 148 15.29 21.19 -13.51
N LEU A 149 15.77 22.16 -14.29
CA LEU A 149 17.16 22.63 -14.21
C LEU A 149 17.41 23.62 -13.06
N ILE A 150 16.43 24.45 -12.71
CA ILE A 150 16.65 25.61 -11.83
C ILE A 150 16.01 25.42 -10.45
N HIS A 151 15.07 24.48 -10.32
CA HIS A 151 14.27 24.30 -9.11
C HIS A 151 15.11 24.09 -7.83
N ASP A 152 16.10 23.20 -7.87
CA ASP A 152 16.95 22.89 -6.70
C ASP A 152 17.76 24.11 -6.24
N ILE A 153 18.32 24.85 -7.21
CA ILE A 153 19.04 26.11 -6.97
C ILE A 153 18.10 27.15 -6.36
N ARG A 154 16.87 27.28 -6.88
CA ARG A 154 15.88 28.23 -6.38
C ARG A 154 15.46 27.89 -4.95
N SER A 155 15.22 26.62 -4.64
CA SER A 155 14.88 26.15 -3.29
C SER A 155 16.01 26.43 -2.29
N THR A 156 17.26 26.21 -2.71
CA THR A 156 18.46 26.50 -1.91
C THR A 156 18.62 28.00 -1.62
N ILE A 157 18.46 28.85 -2.63
CA ILE A 157 18.54 30.32 -2.46
C ILE A 157 17.46 30.80 -1.48
N ILE A 158 16.21 30.34 -1.65
CA ILE A 158 15.11 30.70 -0.74
C ILE A 158 15.44 30.26 0.69
N SER A 159 15.87 29.01 0.88
CA SER A 159 16.20 28.48 2.21
C SER A 159 17.32 29.26 2.90
N ASN A 160 18.36 29.67 2.15
CA ASN A 160 19.44 30.51 2.66
C ASN A 160 18.96 31.92 2.99
N VAL A 161 18.14 32.55 2.15
CA VAL A 161 17.58 33.89 2.43
C VAL A 161 16.71 33.88 3.68
N TYR A 162 15.87 32.86 3.87
CA TYR A 162 15.07 32.71 5.09
C TYR A 162 15.95 32.55 6.34
N LYS A 163 17.08 31.84 6.21
CA LYS A 163 18.05 31.66 7.29
C LYS A 163 18.80 32.96 7.60
N ASP A 164 19.26 33.66 6.57
CA ASP A 164 20.03 34.90 6.71
C ASP A 164 19.18 36.07 7.25
N LEU A 165 17.87 36.04 6.99
CA LEU A 165 16.91 37.01 7.51
C LEU A 165 16.31 36.61 8.87
N ASP A 166 16.73 35.48 9.45
CA ASP A 166 16.20 34.94 10.71
C ASP A 166 14.66 34.74 10.67
N LEU A 167 14.14 34.41 9.49
CA LEU A 167 12.72 34.14 9.22
C LEU A 167 12.39 32.64 9.24
N GLN A 168 13.35 31.80 9.63
CA GLN A 168 13.05 30.40 9.89
C GLN A 168 12.16 30.33 11.12
N ILE A 169 10.88 30.02 10.91
CA ILE A 169 9.95 29.77 12.00
C ILE A 169 10.44 28.50 12.71
N GLU A 170 11.04 28.67 13.89
CA GLU A 170 11.31 27.55 14.77
C GLU A 170 10.00 26.84 15.10
N GLN A 171 10.07 25.53 15.22
CA GLN A 171 8.89 24.74 15.56
C GLN A 171 8.43 25.14 16.97
N ASP A 172 7.29 25.82 17.05
CA ASP A 172 6.75 26.31 18.32
C ASP A 172 6.28 25.13 19.17
N VAL A 173 7.18 24.63 20.01
CA VAL A 173 6.92 23.60 21.02
C VAL A 173 5.94 24.07 22.11
N THR A 174 5.68 25.37 22.24
CA THR A 174 4.74 25.90 23.24
C THR A 174 3.29 25.87 22.78
N ALA A 175 3.03 25.66 21.49
CA ALA A 175 1.67 25.51 20.95
C ALA A 175 0.91 24.38 21.66
N GLU A 176 1.58 23.27 21.97
CA GLU A 176 1.00 22.14 22.71
C GLU A 176 0.70 22.45 24.19
N LEU A 177 1.42 23.40 24.78
CA LEU A 177 1.30 23.81 26.19
C LEU A 177 0.19 24.85 26.41
N THR A 178 -0.54 25.24 25.37
CA THR A 178 -1.68 26.14 25.52
C THR A 178 -2.81 25.46 26.32
N ASN A 179 -3.50 26.24 27.17
CA ASN A 179 -4.61 25.72 27.98
C ASN A 179 -5.71 25.02 27.16
N HIS A 180 -5.92 25.46 25.91
CA HIS A 180 -6.86 24.81 25.00
C HIS A 180 -6.38 23.41 24.60
N ASN A 181 -5.13 23.27 24.16
CA ASN A 181 -4.56 21.99 23.73
C ASN A 181 -4.39 21.02 24.90
N ILE A 182 -3.99 21.49 26.09
CA ILE A 182 -3.94 20.67 27.31
C ILE A 182 -5.33 20.09 27.63
N LYS A 183 -6.39 20.90 27.59
CA LYS A 183 -7.76 20.42 27.83
C LYS A 183 -8.20 19.39 26.79
N ASN A 184 -7.90 19.62 25.51
CA ASN A 184 -8.21 18.65 24.45
C ASN A 184 -7.45 17.34 24.63
N ASN A 185 -6.16 17.41 24.97
CA ASN A 185 -5.33 16.22 25.20
C ASN A 185 -5.82 15.41 26.40
N ILE A 186 -6.19 16.06 27.51
CA ILE A 186 -6.78 15.39 28.68
C ILE A 186 -8.09 14.71 28.28
N LYS A 187 -8.96 15.40 27.54
CA LYS A 187 -10.23 14.83 27.06
C LYS A 187 -10.01 13.61 26.18
N GLN A 188 -9.05 13.66 25.26
CA GLN A 188 -8.70 12.53 24.39
C GLN A 188 -8.10 11.36 25.18
N SER A 189 -7.22 11.64 26.14
CA SER A 189 -6.64 10.64 27.03
C SER A 189 -7.71 9.95 27.87
N GLN A 190 -8.68 10.71 28.39
CA GLN A 190 -9.79 10.17 29.14
C GLN A 190 -10.66 9.28 28.24
N ALA A 191 -11.07 9.76 27.06
CA ALA A 191 -11.86 8.98 26.11
C ALA A 191 -11.15 7.69 25.67
N PHE A 192 -9.82 7.74 25.50
CA PHE A 192 -9.01 6.55 25.23
C PHE A 192 -9.03 5.56 26.40
N THR A 193 -8.91 6.06 27.64
CA THR A 193 -8.95 5.23 28.84
C THR A 193 -10.32 4.58 29.01
N ASP A 194 -11.39 5.36 28.87
CA ASP A 194 -12.78 4.91 28.96
C ASP A 194 -13.14 3.89 27.87
N SER A 195 -12.39 3.86 26.76
CA SER A 195 -12.59 2.88 25.68
C SER A 195 -12.11 1.47 26.09
N PHE A 196 -11.12 1.36 26.98
CA PHE A 196 -10.66 0.04 27.45
C PHE A 196 -11.74 -0.71 28.24
N ASP A 197 -12.55 0.03 29.01
CA ASP A 197 -13.68 -0.56 29.76
C ASP A 197 -14.77 -1.10 28.84
N GLN A 198 -14.79 -0.69 27.56
CA GLN A 198 -15.74 -1.16 26.55
C GLN A 198 -15.21 -2.36 25.75
N PHE A 199 -13.92 -2.67 25.85
CA PHE A 199 -13.31 -3.76 25.10
C PHE A 199 -13.58 -5.09 25.80
N ILE A 200 -14.03 -6.06 25.02
CA ILE A 200 -14.19 -7.44 25.47
C ILE A 200 -12.90 -8.19 25.15
N ASN A 201 -12.39 -8.99 26.08
CA ASN A 201 -11.32 -9.94 25.77
C ASN A 201 -11.87 -11.00 24.80
N PRO A 202 -11.48 -10.99 23.51
CA PRO A 202 -12.05 -11.87 22.49
C PRO A 202 -11.61 -13.33 22.64
N PHE A 203 -10.67 -13.60 23.55
CA PHE A 203 -10.13 -14.92 23.84
C PHE A 203 -10.61 -15.48 25.19
N ASP A 204 -11.55 -14.81 25.85
CA ASP A 204 -12.15 -15.32 27.07
C ASP A 204 -12.96 -16.60 26.79
N THR A 205 -13.00 -17.49 27.77
CA THR A 205 -13.81 -18.72 27.74
C THR A 205 -15.31 -18.45 27.66
N GLU A 206 -15.75 -17.28 28.12
CA GLU A 206 -17.15 -16.84 28.07
C GLU A 206 -17.59 -16.35 26.68
N VAL A 207 -16.64 -16.06 25.78
CA VAL A 207 -16.95 -15.57 24.44
C VAL A 207 -17.39 -16.72 23.52
N PRO A 208 -18.50 -16.58 22.76
CA PRO A 208 -18.97 -17.61 21.84
C PRO A 208 -17.94 -17.92 20.75
N LYS A 209 -17.36 -19.13 20.79
CA LYS A 209 -16.34 -19.59 19.81
C LYS A 209 -16.85 -19.67 18.37
N ASN A 210 -18.16 -19.81 18.20
CA ASN A 210 -18.83 -19.95 16.90
C ASN A 210 -19.09 -18.60 16.20
N LEU A 211 -18.81 -17.47 16.84
CA LEU A 211 -18.99 -16.14 16.26
C LEU A 211 -17.63 -15.47 16.04
N LEU A 212 -17.49 -14.79 14.90
CA LEU A 212 -16.38 -13.88 14.69
C LEU A 212 -16.66 -12.56 15.40
N ILE A 213 -15.90 -12.27 16.46
CA ILE A 213 -16.09 -11.09 17.31
C ILE A 213 -15.09 -10.00 16.94
N ASN A 214 -15.60 -8.77 16.79
CA ASN A 214 -14.77 -7.58 16.67
C ASN A 214 -14.19 -7.21 18.04
N ILE A 215 -12.86 -7.21 18.16
CA ILE A 215 -12.15 -7.02 19.43
C ILE A 215 -12.34 -5.62 20.03
N SER A 216 -12.65 -4.62 19.19
CA SER A 216 -12.82 -3.23 19.61
C SER A 216 -14.24 -2.92 20.07
N SER A 217 -15.24 -3.71 19.65
CA SER A 217 -16.65 -3.42 19.95
C SER A 217 -17.38 -4.57 20.63
N GLY A 218 -16.79 -5.75 20.70
CA GLY A 218 -17.44 -6.96 21.23
C GLY A 218 -18.57 -7.51 20.34
N LYS A 219 -18.85 -6.88 19.20
CA LYS A 219 -19.97 -7.26 18.32
C LYS A 219 -19.56 -8.38 17.38
N ALA A 220 -20.50 -9.28 17.13
CA ALA A 220 -20.34 -10.33 16.12
C ALA A 220 -20.43 -9.75 14.70
N ALA A 221 -19.56 -10.23 13.80
CA ALA A 221 -19.65 -9.96 12.38
C ALA A 221 -20.90 -10.63 11.78
N SER A 222 -21.44 -10.05 10.70
CA SER A 222 -22.46 -10.74 9.91
C SER A 222 -21.87 -11.97 9.23
N GLU A 223 -22.71 -12.96 8.92
CA GLU A 223 -22.29 -14.19 8.23
C GLU A 223 -21.57 -13.90 6.91
N THR A 224 -22.03 -12.88 6.17
CA THR A 224 -21.39 -12.43 4.93
C THR A 224 -19.97 -11.91 5.13
N VAL A 225 -19.76 -11.08 6.17
CA VAL A 225 -18.46 -10.51 6.50
C VAL A 225 -17.53 -11.58 7.07
N GLU A 226 -18.07 -12.46 7.91
CA GLU A 226 -17.34 -13.59 8.48
C GLU A 226 -16.79 -14.51 7.37
N ASN A 227 -17.66 -14.96 6.45
CA ASN A 227 -17.24 -15.81 5.34
C ASN A 227 -16.22 -15.12 4.44
N PHE A 228 -16.36 -13.82 4.22
CA PHE A 228 -15.39 -13.03 3.46
C PHE A 228 -14.02 -12.99 4.14
N LEU A 229 -13.98 -12.67 5.44
CA LEU A 229 -12.75 -12.47 6.20
C LEU A 229 -11.98 -13.79 6.43
N LEU A 230 -12.70 -14.89 6.71
CA LEU A 230 -12.09 -16.20 6.93
C LEU A 230 -11.54 -16.81 5.62
N ASN A 231 -12.12 -16.47 4.47
CA ASN A 231 -11.72 -17.03 3.18
C ASN A 231 -11.08 -15.97 2.26
N ILE A 232 -10.55 -14.88 2.82
CA ILE A 232 -10.05 -13.73 2.04
C ILE A 232 -8.97 -14.13 1.05
N GLU A 233 -8.02 -14.99 1.44
CA GLU A 233 -6.92 -15.43 0.57
C GLU A 233 -7.44 -16.28 -0.59
N GLU A 234 -8.31 -17.26 -0.32
CA GLU A 234 -8.91 -18.11 -1.35
C GLU A 234 -9.75 -17.29 -2.34
N HIS A 235 -10.66 -16.45 -1.83
CA HIS A 235 -11.49 -15.57 -2.65
C HIS A 235 -10.62 -14.67 -3.54
N SER A 236 -9.52 -14.15 -3.00
CA SER A 236 -8.60 -13.28 -3.71
C SER A 236 -7.85 -13.99 -4.84
N GLU A 237 -7.41 -15.22 -4.60
CA GLU A 237 -6.72 -16.02 -5.61
C GLU A 237 -7.66 -16.46 -6.73
N ILE A 238 -8.87 -16.91 -6.39
CA ILE A 238 -9.90 -17.29 -7.36
C ILE A 238 -10.22 -16.09 -8.27
N LYS A 239 -10.51 -14.91 -7.69
CA LYS A 239 -10.81 -13.71 -8.48
C LYS A 239 -9.68 -13.32 -9.43
N ARG A 240 -8.41 -13.39 -8.98
CA ARG A 240 -7.26 -13.12 -9.87
C ARG A 240 -7.19 -14.16 -11.00
N LYS A 241 -7.29 -15.45 -10.69
CA LYS A 241 -7.23 -16.52 -11.71
C LYS A 241 -8.35 -16.38 -12.74
N THR A 242 -9.57 -16.11 -12.30
CA THR A 242 -10.71 -15.84 -13.19
C THR A 242 -10.48 -14.62 -14.06
N PHE A 243 -9.89 -13.55 -13.51
CA PHE A 243 -9.54 -12.36 -14.29
C PHE A 243 -8.52 -12.68 -15.39
N ILE A 244 -7.42 -13.37 -15.04
CA ILE A 244 -6.37 -13.74 -16.02
C ILE A 244 -6.93 -14.64 -17.11
N ALA A 245 -7.70 -15.68 -16.75
CA ALA A 245 -8.29 -16.59 -17.72
C ALA A 245 -9.21 -15.89 -18.73
N LYS A 246 -10.00 -14.90 -18.27
CA LYS A 246 -10.87 -14.10 -19.15
C LYS A 246 -10.07 -13.23 -20.14
N VAL A 247 -8.90 -12.74 -19.74
CA VAL A 247 -8.02 -11.97 -20.63
C VAL A 247 -7.41 -12.89 -21.68
N ASP A 248 -6.89 -14.05 -21.28
CA ASP A 248 -6.25 -15.01 -22.20
C ASP A 248 -7.23 -15.54 -23.26
N THR A 249 -8.51 -15.74 -22.93
CA THR A 249 -9.53 -16.20 -23.89
C THR A 249 -9.93 -15.14 -24.93
N LYS A 250 -9.73 -13.86 -24.64
CA LYS A 250 -10.00 -12.79 -25.61
C LYS A 250 -8.85 -12.62 -26.62
N ASP A 251 -7.62 -12.89 -26.17
CA ASP A 251 -6.42 -12.85 -27.01
C ASP A 251 -6.33 -14.03 -28.02
N SER A 252 -7.14 -15.10 -27.85
CA SER A 252 -7.18 -16.23 -28.79
C SER A 252 -8.12 -16.04 -29.99
N ASP A 253 -9.02 -15.06 -29.94
CA ASP A 253 -9.98 -14.78 -31.03
C ASP A 253 -9.57 -13.60 -31.92
N GLU A 254 -8.54 -12.84 -31.55
CA GLU A 254 -8.00 -11.73 -32.34
C GLU A 254 -6.49 -11.92 -32.58
N ASN A 255 -6.10 -11.92 -33.85
CA ASN A 255 -4.72 -12.15 -34.30
C ASN A 255 -3.70 -11.21 -33.65
N ASN A 256 -2.85 -11.79 -32.79
CA ASN A 256 -1.42 -11.52 -32.67
C ASN A 256 -0.94 -10.05 -32.76
N GLU A 257 -1.42 -9.16 -31.89
CA GLU A 257 -0.69 -7.95 -31.48
C GLU A 257 -0.83 -7.74 -29.97
N GLY A 258 0.32 -7.70 -29.29
CA GLY A 258 0.54 -7.58 -27.84
C GLY A 258 -0.65 -7.25 -26.94
N ILE A 259 -1.04 -8.22 -26.11
CA ILE A 259 -1.92 -8.14 -24.92
C ILE A 259 -2.60 -6.77 -24.76
N GLN A 260 -3.77 -6.60 -25.39
CA GLN A 260 -4.54 -5.35 -25.33
C GLN A 260 -5.19 -5.17 -23.95
N TYR A 261 -4.40 -4.68 -23.00
CA TYR A 261 -4.95 -3.95 -21.84
C TYR A 261 -5.53 -2.58 -22.26
N GLN A 262 -5.33 -2.18 -23.51
CA GLN A 262 -5.66 -0.86 -24.05
C GLN A 262 -7.16 -0.64 -24.28
N HIS A 263 -7.90 -1.68 -24.70
CA HIS A 263 -9.34 -1.54 -25.01
C HIS A 263 -10.20 -1.17 -23.78
N TRP A 264 -9.69 -1.41 -22.56
CA TRP A 264 -10.35 -1.05 -21.30
C TRP A 264 -9.83 0.26 -20.67
N ILE A 265 -8.91 0.97 -21.35
CA ILE A 265 -8.46 2.31 -20.96
C ILE A 265 -9.42 3.36 -21.53
N ASP A 266 -9.98 3.10 -22.70
CA ASP A 266 -10.88 4.03 -23.39
C ASP A 266 -12.29 4.09 -22.74
N ASP A 267 -12.73 3.00 -22.10
CA ASP A 267 -13.99 2.95 -21.33
C ASP A 267 -13.94 3.72 -20.00
N ASP A 268 -12.75 3.92 -19.42
CA ASP A 268 -12.57 4.72 -18.20
C ASP A 268 -12.29 6.20 -18.51
N ILE A 269 -11.60 6.52 -19.62
CA ILE A 269 -11.35 7.91 -20.03
C ILE A 269 -12.65 8.59 -20.50
N SER A 270 -13.56 7.85 -21.14
CA SER A 270 -14.88 8.37 -21.52
C SER A 270 -15.80 8.68 -20.33
N ASN A 271 -15.53 8.11 -19.14
CA ASN A 271 -16.23 8.40 -17.89
C ASN A 271 -15.55 9.50 -17.04
N PHE A 272 -14.43 10.06 -17.50
CA PHE A 272 -13.75 11.21 -16.91
C PHE A 272 -14.04 12.52 -17.69
N ASN A 273 -15.20 12.61 -18.34
CA ASN A 273 -15.73 13.90 -18.72
C ASN A 273 -16.13 14.62 -17.43
N TYR A 274 -15.32 15.60 -17.02
CA TYR A 274 -15.79 16.65 -16.15
C TYR A 274 -17.02 17.27 -16.82
N ASP A 275 -18.17 17.15 -16.15
CA ASP A 275 -19.32 17.97 -16.46
C ASP A 275 -18.90 19.42 -16.15
N ASP A 276 -18.39 20.11 -17.17
CA ASP A 276 -18.25 21.56 -17.19
C ASP A 276 -19.66 22.16 -17.33
N ASN A 277 -20.48 22.01 -16.29
CA ASN A 277 -21.70 22.76 -16.08
C ASN A 277 -22.01 22.78 -14.58
N GLU A 278 -21.58 23.82 -13.88
CA GLU A 278 -22.35 24.48 -12.81
C GLU A 278 -21.65 25.79 -12.40
N ASP A 279 -22.33 26.89 -12.79
CA ASP A 279 -22.30 28.31 -12.35
C ASP A 279 -20.99 29.13 -12.30
#